data_AF-A0ABD0RIM2-F1
#
_entry.id   AF-A0ABD0RIM2-F1
#
_cell.length_a   1.000
_cell.length_b   1.000
_cell.length_c   1.000
_cell.angle_alpha   90.00
_cell.angle_beta   90.00
_cell.angle_gamma   90.00
#
_symmetry.space_group_name_H-M   'P 1'
#
loop_
_entity.id
_entity.type
_entity.pdbx_description
1 polymer ?
#
loop_
_entity_poly.entity_id
_entity_poly.type
_entity_poly.pdbx_seq_one_letter_code
_entity_poly.pdbx_strand_id
1 'polypeptide(L)' 'LTKVERQRFSEEVEMLKCLQHPNIVRFYDSWKSTMKGHKCIILVTELMTSGTLKT' A
#
# COMPACT_ATOMS: atom_id res chain seq x y z
N LEU A 1 2.37 16.39 1.47
CA LEU A 1 2.07 15.67 2.73
C LEU A 1 2.64 16.41 3.92
N THR A 2 1.75 16.94 4.76
CA THR A 2 2.07 17.48 6.08
C THR A 2 2.57 16.37 7.01
N LYS A 3 3.11 16.72 8.18
CA LYS A 3 3.50 15.72 9.20
C LYS A 3 2.30 14.87 9.64
N VAL A 4 1.13 15.49 9.77
CA VAL A 4 -0.10 14.83 10.22
C VAL A 4 -0.62 13.84 9.17
N GLU A 5 -0.61 14.19 7.89
CA GLU A 5 -1.02 13.28 6.83
C GLU A 5 -0.08 12.08 6.71
N ARG A 6 1.23 12.27 6.93
CA ARG A 6 2.20 11.17 6.97
C ARG A 6 1.95 10.20 8.11
N GLN A 7 1.52 10.71 9.27
CA GLN A 7 1.22 9.87 10.43
C GLN A 7 -0.01 9.01 10.17
N ARG A 8 -1.10 9.62 9.67
CA ARG A 8 -2.33 8.91 9.28
C ARG A 8 -2.06 7.82 8.24
N PHE A 9 -1.25 8.13 7.23
CA PHE A 9 -0.85 7.13 6.22
C PHE A 9 -0.12 5.94 6.85
N SER A 10 0.84 6.18 7.74
CA SER A 10 1.56 5.09 8.41
C SER A 10 0.63 4.20 9.25
N GLU A 11 -0.34 4.79 9.94
CA GLU A 11 -1.34 4.07 10.73
C GLU A 11 -2.24 3.19 9.85
N GLU A 12 -2.71 3.73 8.72
CA GLU A 12 -3.49 2.97 7.74
C GLU A 12 -2.69 1.80 7.15
N VAL A 13 -1.41 2.00 6.82
CA VAL A 13 -0.52 0.94 6.33
C VAL A 13 -0.39 -0.21 7.33
N GLU A 14 -0.14 0.11 8.60
CA GLU A 14 0.01 -0.93 9.63
C GLU A 14 -1.32 -1.68 9.86
N MET A 15 -2.46 -0.98 9.76
CA MET A 15 -3.76 -1.62 9.79
C MET A 15 -3.95 -2.61 8.62
N LEU A 16 -3.54 -2.22 7.41
CA LEU A 16 -3.67 -3.05 6.20
C LEU A 16 -2.81 -4.32 6.26
N LYS A 17 -1.63 -4.28 6.88
CA LYS A 17 -0.76 -5.47 7.05
C LYS A 17 -1.43 -6.58 7.86
N CYS A 18 -2.28 -6.19 8.82
CA CYS A 18 -3.01 -7.12 9.67
C CYS A 18 -4.27 -7.68 9.00
N LEU A 19 -4.71 -7.10 7.88
CA LEU A 19 -5.91 -7.52 7.19
C LEU A 19 -5.67 -8.79 6.36
N GLN A 20 -6.35 -9.87 6.72
CA GLN A 20 -6.30 -11.13 5.99
C GLN A 20 -7.70 -11.68 5.78
N HIS A 21 -8.15 -11.70 4.52
CA HIS A 21 -9.46 -12.20 4.15
C HIS A 21 -9.43 -12.69 2.69
N PRO A 22 -10.10 -13.80 2.32
CA PRO A 22 -10.04 -14.38 0.97
C PRO A 22 -10.53 -13.45 -0.15
N ASN A 23 -11.37 -12.46 0.18
CA ASN A 23 -11.95 -11.53 -0.78
C ASN A 23 -11.33 -10.12 -0.73
N ILE A 24 -10.20 -9.96 -0.05
CA ILE A 24 -9.48 -8.67 0.06
C ILE A 24 -8.05 -8.94 -0.38
N VAL A 25 -7.55 -8.14 -1.32
CA VAL A 25 -6.15 -8.23 -1.79
C VAL A 25 -5.20 -8.11 -0.60
N ARG A 26 -4.35 -9.11 -0.40
CA ARG A 26 -3.42 -9.10 0.73
C ARG A 26 -2.39 -7.99 0.58
N PHE A 27 -2.21 -7.22 1.64
CA PHE A 27 -1.14 -6.24 1.78
C PHE A 27 0.00 -6.84 2.61
N TYR A 28 1.22 -6.81 2.09
CA TYR A 28 2.39 -7.40 2.74
C TYR A 28 3.25 -6.34 3.44
N ASP A 29 3.63 -5.29 2.71
CA ASP A 29 4.50 -4.26 3.26
C ASP A 29 4.45 -2.94 2.48
N SER A 30 5.03 -1.89 3.06
CA SER A 30 5.39 -0.68 2.32
C SER A 30 6.61 0.03 2.88
N TRP A 31 7.28 0.78 2.02
CA TRP A 31 8.38 1.65 2.44
C TRP A 31 8.49 2.87 1.53
N LYS A 32 9.17 3.90 2.03
CA LYS A 32 9.53 5.07 1.23
C LYS A 32 10.78 4.74 0.41
N SER A 33 10.75 5.08 -0.87
CA SER A 33 11.89 4.94 -1.76
C SER A 33 12.14 6.25 -2.50
N THR A 34 13.36 6.40 -3.02
CA THR A 34 13.69 7.48 -3.95
C THR A 34 14.09 6.84 -5.27
N MET A 35 13.26 6.99 -6.29
CA MET A 35 13.52 6.44 -7.62
C MET A 35 13.76 7.60 -8.59
N LYS A 36 14.94 7.63 -9.21
CA LYS A 36 15.33 8.69 -10.16
C LYS A 36 15.14 10.11 -9.59
N GLY A 37 15.43 10.30 -8.29
CA GLY A 37 15.26 11.59 -7.60
C GLY A 37 13.84 11.89 -7.12
N HIS A 38 12.84 11.07 -7.47
CA HIS A 38 11.47 11.23 -7.01
C HIS A 38 11.20 10.38 -5.78
N LYS A 39 10.69 11.02 -4.72
CA LYS A 39 10.21 10.31 -3.53
C LYS A 39 8.90 9.61 -3.88
N CYS A 40 8.86 8.29 -3.70
CA CYS A 40 7.67 7.48 -3.87
C CYS A 40 7.48 6.56 -2.66
N ILE A 41 6.29 5.98 -2.56
CA ILE A 41 5.99 4.93 -1.59
C ILE A 41 5.78 3.66 -2.38
N ILE A 42 6.53 2.62 -2.02
CA ILE A 42 6.39 1.29 -2.60
C ILE A 42 5.39 0.53 -1.74
N LEU A 43 4.40 -0.09 -2.38
CA LEU A 43 3.40 -0.95 -1.75
C LEU A 43 3.59 -2.36 -2.28
N VAL A 44 3.67 -3.35 -1.40
CA VAL A 44 3.76 -4.76 -1.75
C VAL A 44 2.43 -5.42 -1.45
N THR A 45 1.77 -5.91 -2.50
CA THR A 45 0.47 -6.58 -2.41
C THR A 45 0.50 -7.90 -3.14
N GLU A 46 -0.54 -8.70 -2.94
CA GLU A 46 -0.83 -9.86 -3.77
C GLU A 46 -0.99 -9.45 -5.24
N LEU A 47 -0.47 -10.29 -6.14
CA LEU A 47 -0.51 -10.07 -7.57
C LEU A 47 -1.84 -10.57 -8.14
N MET A 48 -2.62 -9.66 -8.72
CA MET A 48 -3.86 -9.98 -9.43
C MET A 48 -3.59 -10.07 -10.95
N THR A 49 -3.41 -11.28 -11.48
CA THR A 49 -3.02 -11.49 -12.88
C THR A 49 -4.13 -11.21 -13.89
N SER A 50 -5.40 -11.38 -13.48
CA SER A 50 -6.57 -11.21 -14.35
C SER A 50 -7.05 -9.76 -14.43
N GLY A 51 -6.35 -8.83 -13.79
CA GLY A 51 -6.72 -7.42 -13.78
C GLY A 51 -7.97 -7.13 -12.95
N THR A 52 -8.66 -6.05 -13.31
CA THR A 52 -9.85 -5.56 -12.59
C THR A 52 -11.11 -5.87 -13.37
N LEU A 53 -12.19 -6.21 -12.67
CA LEU A 53 -13.52 -6.10 -13.25
C LEU A 53 -13.81 -4.61 -13.49
N LYS A 54 -13.95 -4.21 -14.77
CA LYS A 54 -14.29 -2.85 -15.16
C LYS A 54 -15.71 -2.83 -15.69
N THR A 55 -16.59 -2.09 -15.02
CA THR A 55 -17.98 -1.83 -15.40
C THR A 55 -18.19 -0.34 -15.59
#